data_AF-A0A317HF75-F1
#
_entry.id   AF-A0A317HF75-F1
#
_cell.length_a   1.000
_cell.length_b   1.000
_cell.length_c   1.000
_cell.angle_alpha   90.00
_cell.angle_beta   90.00
_cell.angle_gamma   90.00
#
_symmetry.space_group_name_H-M   'P 1'
#
loop_
_entity.id
_entity.type
_entity.pdbx_description
1 polymer ?
#
loop_
_entity_poly.entity_id
_entity_poly.type
_entity_poly.pdbx_seq_one_letter_code
_entity_poly.pdbx_strand_id
1 'polypeptide(L)'
;MIVASLLAHLTTPEALSAQAILALLTALGLSSTAGFRAYLPLLALAIGSNIDSSVLPLQPSFQTLKSPPLIIILAILTLLEIAVDKVPVIDHFSDLIHTVIRPFSGAIIMAATQNSLSDISPWLAAGVGAVLALAFHTVKASSRPVVSATTAGIGNPIVSTIEDILAVVMSVLLIAAPIIGIILLVVLALLLVRLMIGLVRKIRGRRAAGVVPGTAQGPRGGSARVPQPVYASGSPLTPTYQPQAGASSPGEWSSPILQPNVTPHVPTQPYPPAGGYAGDPPTMPGQMH
;
A
#
# COMPACT_ATOMS: atom_id res chain seq x y z
N MET A 1 7.12 25.44 -48.97
CA MET A 1 7.08 26.50 -47.92
C MET A 1 6.19 26.15 -46.73
N ILE A 2 4.96 25.67 -46.92
CA ILE A 2 4.03 25.35 -45.81
C ILE A 2 4.56 24.21 -44.92
N VAL A 3 5.00 23.09 -45.51
CA VAL A 3 5.53 21.95 -44.74
C VAL A 3 6.78 22.33 -43.92
N ALA A 4 7.71 23.09 -44.51
CA ALA A 4 8.91 23.55 -43.81
C ALA A 4 8.60 24.57 -42.69
N SER A 5 7.61 25.46 -42.90
CA SER A 5 7.18 26.42 -41.87
C SER A 5 6.45 25.72 -40.72
N LEU A 6 5.65 24.69 -41.03
CA LEU A 6 4.98 23.85 -40.05
C LEU A 6 6.00 23.02 -39.25
N LEU A 7 6.98 22.41 -39.92
CA LEU A 7 8.08 21.68 -39.29
C LEU A 7 8.91 22.60 -38.38
N ALA A 8 9.16 23.85 -38.80
CA ALA A 8 9.87 24.83 -38.00
C ALA A 8 9.08 25.33 -36.78
N HIS A 9 7.73 25.39 -36.87
CA HIS A 9 6.90 25.73 -35.71
C HIS A 9 6.86 24.56 -34.69
N LEU A 10 6.89 23.32 -35.18
CA LEU A 10 6.93 22.10 -34.35
C LEU A 10 8.27 21.88 -33.63
N THR A 11 9.36 22.50 -34.09
CA THR A 11 10.69 22.42 -33.47
C THR A 11 11.05 23.64 -32.62
N THR A 12 10.11 24.55 -32.39
CA THR A 12 10.33 25.67 -31.46
C THR A 12 10.54 25.12 -30.04
N PRO A 13 11.43 25.72 -29.23
CA PRO A 13 11.59 25.35 -27.81
C PRO A 13 10.24 25.44 -27.06
N GLU A 14 9.42 26.40 -27.50
CA GLU A 14 7.96 26.48 -27.39
C GLU A 14 7.24 25.13 -27.36
N ALA A 15 7.03 24.61 -28.56
CA ALA A 15 6.33 23.37 -28.78
C ALA A 15 6.98 22.23 -28.01
N LEU A 16 8.30 22.07 -28.11
CA LEU A 16 9.05 20.97 -27.49
C LEU A 16 8.83 20.90 -25.97
N SER A 17 8.79 22.05 -25.30
CA SER A 17 8.50 22.12 -23.86
C SER A 17 7.06 21.71 -23.55
N ALA A 18 6.09 22.14 -24.35
CA ALA A 18 4.69 21.76 -24.19
C ALA A 18 4.48 20.25 -24.39
N GLN A 19 5.09 19.64 -25.42
CA GLN A 19 5.01 18.20 -25.62
C GLN A 19 5.62 17.42 -24.44
N ALA A 20 6.75 17.87 -23.92
CA ALA A 20 7.38 17.22 -22.76
C ALA A 20 6.49 17.33 -21.50
N ILE A 21 5.83 18.47 -21.28
CA ILE A 21 4.84 18.61 -20.19
C ILE A 21 3.68 17.64 -20.39
N LEU A 22 3.12 17.57 -21.60
CA LEU A 22 2.00 16.67 -21.89
C LEU A 22 2.38 15.20 -21.68
N ALA A 23 3.55 14.77 -22.17
CA ALA A 23 4.04 13.41 -21.95
C ALA A 23 4.24 13.09 -20.46
N LEU A 24 4.77 14.05 -19.68
CA LEU A 24 4.91 13.92 -18.24
C LEU A 24 3.54 13.80 -17.53
N LEU A 25 2.56 14.62 -17.92
CA LEU A 25 1.20 14.53 -17.38
C LEU A 25 0.55 13.18 -17.72
N THR A 26 0.73 12.69 -18.94
CA THR A 26 0.27 11.35 -19.34
C THR A 26 0.92 10.28 -18.48
N ALA A 27 2.24 10.33 -18.28
CA ALA A 27 2.96 9.36 -17.46
C ALA A 27 2.50 9.39 -15.99
N LEU A 28 2.40 10.59 -15.38
CA LEU A 28 1.88 10.76 -14.02
C LEU A 28 0.49 10.17 -13.85
N GLY A 29 -0.39 10.44 -14.82
CA GLY A 29 -1.75 9.94 -14.78
C GLY A 29 -1.85 8.45 -15.02
N LEU A 30 -1.08 7.90 -15.98
CA LEU A 30 -1.09 6.47 -16.28
C LEU A 30 -0.46 5.68 -15.12
N SER A 31 0.62 6.17 -14.50
CA SER A 31 1.19 5.58 -13.28
C SER A 31 0.20 5.60 -12.12
N SER A 32 -0.56 6.68 -11.97
CA SER A 32 -1.64 6.74 -10.98
C SER A 32 -2.76 5.74 -11.28
N THR A 33 -3.15 5.64 -12.55
CA THR A 33 -4.16 4.68 -13.03
C THR A 33 -3.68 3.24 -12.85
N ALA A 34 -2.36 3.00 -12.89
CA ALA A 34 -1.75 1.70 -12.62
C ALA A 34 -2.07 1.18 -11.22
N GLY A 35 -2.37 2.09 -10.29
CA GLY A 35 -2.87 1.77 -8.94
C GLY A 35 -4.27 1.16 -8.93
N PHE A 36 -5.09 1.34 -9.97
CA PHE A 36 -6.40 0.69 -10.13
C PHE A 36 -6.36 -0.55 -11.01
N ARG A 37 -5.47 -0.58 -12.01
CA ARG A 37 -5.23 -1.70 -12.93
C ARG A 37 -3.76 -1.75 -13.31
N ALA A 38 -3.05 -2.84 -13.03
CA ALA A 38 -1.61 -2.89 -13.29
C ALA A 38 -1.30 -2.86 -14.80
N TYR A 39 -1.95 -3.73 -15.56
CA TYR A 39 -1.50 -4.00 -16.94
C TYR A 39 -2.14 -3.07 -17.96
N LEU A 40 -3.37 -2.59 -17.71
CA LEU A 40 -4.13 -1.78 -18.66
C LEU A 40 -3.46 -0.42 -18.98
N PRO A 41 -2.99 0.38 -18.01
CA PRO A 41 -2.32 1.66 -18.30
C PRO A 41 -0.95 1.46 -18.94
N LEU A 42 -0.27 0.36 -18.62
CA LEU A 42 1.00 -0.01 -19.25
C LEU A 42 0.81 -0.46 -20.70
N LEU A 43 -0.28 -1.20 -20.98
CA LEU A 43 -0.74 -1.51 -22.33
C LEU A 43 -1.10 -0.23 -23.09
N ALA A 44 -1.80 0.70 -22.45
CA ALA A 44 -2.17 1.98 -23.05
C ALA A 44 -0.93 2.81 -23.41
N LEU A 45 0.10 2.88 -22.54
CA LEU A 45 1.39 3.49 -22.84
C LEU A 45 2.06 2.82 -24.06
N ALA A 46 2.10 1.49 -24.08
CA ALA A 46 2.71 0.72 -25.17
C ALA A 46 2.02 0.97 -26.51
N ILE A 47 0.68 0.95 -26.54
CA ILE A 47 -0.12 1.23 -27.74
C ILE A 47 0.01 2.71 -28.14
N GLY A 48 -0.14 3.64 -27.20
CA GLY A 48 -0.07 5.08 -27.47
C GLY A 48 1.26 5.50 -28.07
N SER A 49 2.37 5.02 -27.50
CA SER A 49 3.71 5.26 -28.04
C SER A 49 3.96 4.57 -29.39
N ASN A 50 3.25 3.48 -29.70
CA ASN A 50 3.28 2.81 -31.00
C ASN A 50 2.53 3.58 -32.09
N ILE A 51 1.36 4.13 -31.75
CA ILE A 51 0.55 4.97 -32.66
C ILE A 51 1.26 6.28 -32.98
N ASP A 52 1.75 6.99 -31.96
CA ASP A 52 2.44 8.26 -32.14
C ASP A 52 3.57 8.44 -31.12
N SER A 53 4.80 8.24 -31.58
CA SER A 53 6.01 8.40 -30.75
C SER A 53 6.38 9.84 -30.47
N SER A 54 5.81 10.80 -31.21
CA SER A 54 6.04 12.23 -30.97
C SER A 54 5.23 12.73 -29.77
N VAL A 55 4.06 12.14 -29.54
CA VAL A 55 3.18 12.46 -28.40
C VAL A 55 3.66 11.79 -27.12
N LEU A 56 4.07 10.51 -27.21
CA LEU A 56 4.49 9.73 -26.05
C LEU A 56 5.85 9.07 -26.29
N PRO A 57 6.93 9.86 -26.28
CA PRO A 57 8.27 9.37 -26.53
C PRO A 57 8.73 8.45 -25.39
N LEU A 58 9.29 7.30 -25.77
CA LEU A 58 9.88 6.36 -24.82
C LEU A 58 11.40 6.49 -24.80
N GLN A 59 11.97 6.31 -23.62
CA GLN A 59 13.41 6.15 -23.44
C GLN A 59 13.96 4.99 -24.29
N PRO A 60 15.20 5.09 -24.79
CA PRO A 60 15.81 4.04 -25.64
C PRO A 60 15.79 2.65 -24.99
N SER A 61 16.00 2.56 -23.69
CA SER A 61 16.00 1.30 -22.92
C SER A 61 14.63 0.63 -22.80
N PHE A 62 13.54 1.35 -23.12
CA PHE A 62 12.16 0.87 -22.98
C PHE A 62 11.45 0.67 -24.32
N GLN A 63 12.15 0.76 -25.45
CA GLN A 63 11.56 0.59 -26.79
C GLN A 63 10.90 -0.79 -26.98
N THR A 64 11.35 -1.82 -26.25
CA THR A 64 10.73 -3.15 -26.24
C THR A 64 9.25 -3.13 -25.83
N LEU A 65 8.80 -2.15 -25.06
CA LEU A 65 7.37 -1.96 -24.70
C LEU A 65 6.48 -1.87 -25.95
N LYS A 66 7.01 -1.36 -27.07
CA LYS A 66 6.28 -1.22 -28.33
C LYS A 66 6.25 -2.50 -29.16
N SER A 67 6.94 -3.56 -28.74
CA SER A 67 7.03 -4.79 -29.51
C SER A 67 5.68 -5.52 -29.54
N PRO A 68 5.22 -6.04 -30.71
CA PRO A 68 3.95 -6.75 -30.80
C PRO A 68 3.80 -7.91 -29.79
N PRO A 69 4.82 -8.75 -29.53
CA PRO A 69 4.72 -9.80 -28.53
C PRO A 69 4.42 -9.26 -27.12
N LEU A 70 5.08 -8.18 -26.70
CA LEU A 70 4.87 -7.61 -25.37
C LEU A 70 3.50 -6.93 -25.24
N ILE A 71 3.02 -6.26 -26.31
CA ILE A 71 1.66 -5.71 -26.36
C ILE A 71 0.62 -6.83 -26.21
N ILE A 72 0.79 -7.96 -26.90
CA ILE A 72 -0.10 -9.12 -26.79
C ILE A 72 -0.09 -9.68 -25.36
N ILE A 73 1.09 -9.83 -24.75
CA ILE A 73 1.23 -10.29 -23.36
C ILE A 73 0.50 -9.33 -22.40
N LEU A 74 0.71 -8.02 -22.54
CA LEU A 74 0.04 -7.01 -21.71
C LEU A 74 -1.49 -7.01 -21.91
N ALA A 75 -1.97 -7.26 -23.13
CA ALA A 75 -3.40 -7.42 -23.40
C ALA A 75 -3.98 -8.65 -22.71
N ILE A 76 -3.30 -9.81 -22.79
CA ILE A 76 -3.72 -11.03 -22.09
C ILE A 76 -3.72 -10.81 -20.57
N LEU A 77 -2.64 -10.24 -20.02
CA LEU A 77 -2.55 -9.93 -18.59
C LEU A 77 -3.65 -8.97 -18.13
N THR A 78 -3.98 -7.97 -18.95
CA THR A 78 -5.10 -7.06 -18.68
C THR A 78 -6.44 -7.80 -18.61
N LEU A 79 -6.72 -8.68 -19.58
CA LEU A 79 -7.95 -9.48 -19.58
C LEU A 79 -8.02 -10.42 -18.38
N LEU A 80 -6.90 -11.05 -18.02
CA LEU A 80 -6.80 -11.90 -16.84
C LEU A 80 -7.04 -11.10 -15.55
N GLU A 81 -6.44 -9.91 -15.42
CA GLU A 81 -6.64 -9.02 -14.27
C GLU A 81 -8.13 -8.68 -14.07
N ILE A 82 -8.80 -8.32 -15.17
CA ILE A 82 -10.22 -7.97 -15.21
C ILE A 82 -11.11 -9.18 -14.85
N ALA A 83 -10.75 -10.38 -15.31
CA ALA A 83 -11.50 -11.61 -15.04
C ALA A 83 -11.33 -12.07 -13.59
N VAL A 84 -10.10 -12.08 -13.08
CA VAL A 84 -9.76 -12.55 -11.74
C VAL A 84 -10.43 -11.70 -10.66
N ASP A 85 -10.48 -10.37 -10.84
CA ASP A 85 -11.04 -9.46 -9.84
C ASP A 85 -12.58 -9.59 -9.65
N LYS A 86 -13.26 -10.31 -10.55
CA LYS A 86 -14.70 -10.55 -10.51
C LYS A 86 -15.07 -11.81 -9.74
N VAL A 87 -14.12 -12.69 -9.45
CA VAL A 87 -14.37 -13.94 -8.72
C VAL A 87 -14.18 -13.70 -7.21
N PRO A 88 -15.24 -13.81 -6.38
CA PRO A 88 -15.11 -13.69 -4.94
C PRO A 88 -14.08 -14.69 -4.40
N VAL A 89 -13.36 -14.32 -3.33
CA VAL A 89 -12.24 -15.09 -2.73
C VAL A 89 -10.94 -14.96 -3.52
N ILE A 90 -10.96 -15.12 -4.84
CA ILE A 90 -9.75 -14.93 -5.66
C ILE A 90 -9.34 -13.45 -5.68
N ASP A 91 -10.32 -12.55 -5.60
CA ASP A 91 -10.09 -11.10 -5.56
C ASP A 91 -9.15 -10.65 -4.42
N HIS A 92 -9.21 -11.31 -3.25
CA HIS A 92 -8.31 -10.99 -2.13
C HIS A 92 -6.85 -11.39 -2.42
N PHE A 93 -6.64 -12.53 -3.08
CA PHE A 93 -5.30 -12.95 -3.52
C PHE A 93 -4.76 -12.04 -4.63
N SER A 94 -5.64 -11.64 -5.56
CA SER A 94 -5.31 -10.66 -6.61
C SER A 94 -4.81 -9.36 -6.00
N ASP A 95 -5.53 -8.80 -5.01
CA ASP A 95 -5.13 -7.55 -4.37
C ASP A 95 -3.78 -7.67 -3.63
N LEU A 96 -3.48 -8.84 -3.05
CA LEU A 96 -2.18 -9.10 -2.41
C LEU A 96 -1.04 -9.11 -3.42
N ILE A 97 -1.17 -9.88 -4.51
CA ILE A 97 -0.17 -9.94 -5.58
C ILE A 97 0.04 -8.53 -6.19
N HIS A 98 -1.06 -7.83 -6.43
CA HIS A 98 -1.03 -6.51 -7.04
C HIS A 98 -0.49 -5.40 -6.14
N THR A 99 -0.37 -5.63 -4.83
CA THR A 99 0.35 -4.71 -3.93
C THR A 99 1.81 -4.53 -4.35
N VAL A 100 2.40 -5.53 -5.04
CA VAL A 100 3.75 -5.45 -5.60
C VAL A 100 3.70 -5.04 -7.07
N ILE A 101 2.87 -5.72 -7.87
CA ILE A 101 2.88 -5.54 -9.34
C ILE A 101 2.45 -4.13 -9.76
N ARG A 102 1.48 -3.51 -9.09
CA ARG A 102 0.97 -2.18 -9.46
C ARG A 102 2.03 -1.08 -9.29
N PRO A 103 2.75 -1.00 -8.15
CA PRO A 103 3.92 -0.13 -8.03
C PRO A 103 4.94 -0.35 -9.14
N PHE A 104 5.27 -1.59 -9.49
CA PHE A 104 6.19 -1.86 -10.60
C PHE A 104 5.66 -1.36 -11.95
N SER A 105 4.38 -1.54 -12.23
CA SER A 105 3.77 -1.01 -13.46
C SER A 105 3.84 0.52 -13.51
N GLY A 106 3.44 1.18 -12.41
CA GLY A 106 3.55 2.63 -12.30
C GLY A 106 4.99 3.13 -12.45
N ALA A 107 5.95 2.40 -11.90
CA ALA A 107 7.38 2.68 -12.03
C ALA A 107 7.86 2.58 -13.48
N ILE A 108 7.49 1.50 -14.17
CA ILE A 108 7.85 1.28 -15.58
C ILE A 108 7.25 2.39 -16.44
N ILE A 109 5.99 2.76 -16.25
CA ILE A 109 5.34 3.83 -17.01
C ILE A 109 6.14 5.13 -16.89
N MET A 110 6.46 5.53 -15.66
CA MET A 110 7.15 6.79 -15.42
C MET A 110 8.61 6.77 -15.88
N ALA A 111 9.32 5.66 -15.68
CA ALA A 111 10.71 5.51 -16.12
C ALA A 111 10.86 5.38 -17.64
N ALA A 112 9.86 4.79 -18.29
CA ALA A 112 9.85 4.57 -19.74
C ALA A 112 9.56 5.86 -20.50
N THR A 113 8.76 6.79 -19.98
CA THR A 113 8.47 8.05 -20.65
C THR A 113 9.69 8.96 -20.66
N GLN A 114 10.06 9.43 -21.85
CA GLN A 114 11.14 10.38 -22.00
C GLN A 114 10.69 11.78 -21.56
N ASN A 115 11.45 12.43 -20.69
CA ASN A 115 11.18 13.77 -20.20
C ASN A 115 12.37 14.68 -20.50
N SER A 116 12.17 15.67 -21.38
CA SER A 116 13.20 16.63 -21.78
C SER A 116 13.22 17.90 -20.93
N LEU A 117 12.34 18.04 -19.93
CA LEU A 117 12.25 19.23 -19.07
C LEU A 117 13.31 19.25 -17.95
N SER A 118 13.88 18.09 -17.63
CA SER A 118 14.77 17.92 -16.48
C SER A 118 15.58 16.64 -16.60
N ASP A 119 16.84 16.67 -16.19
CA ASP A 119 17.72 15.50 -16.11
C ASP A 119 17.42 14.61 -14.88
N ILE A 120 16.15 14.24 -14.72
CA ILE A 120 15.72 13.34 -13.65
C ILE A 120 16.21 11.93 -13.96
N SER A 121 16.88 11.30 -12.99
CA SER A 121 17.28 9.90 -13.09
C SER A 121 16.07 8.99 -13.36
N PRO A 122 16.15 8.02 -14.29
CA PRO A 122 15.09 7.04 -14.52
C PRO A 122 14.66 6.29 -13.25
N TRP A 123 15.56 6.13 -12.28
CA TRP A 123 15.25 5.51 -10.97
C TRP A 123 14.38 6.40 -10.08
N LEU A 124 14.62 7.71 -10.09
CA LEU A 124 13.78 8.65 -9.36
C LEU A 124 12.39 8.75 -10.01
N ALA A 125 12.35 8.79 -11.35
CA ALA A 125 11.11 8.72 -12.12
C ALA A 125 10.33 7.42 -11.78
N ALA A 126 11.01 6.27 -11.80
CA ALA A 126 10.44 4.99 -11.38
C ALA A 126 9.85 5.05 -9.96
N GLY A 127 10.58 5.65 -9.01
CA GLY A 127 10.12 5.83 -7.63
C GLY A 127 8.83 6.66 -7.53
N VAL A 128 8.74 7.78 -8.26
CA VAL A 128 7.53 8.60 -8.32
C VAL A 128 6.35 7.80 -8.87
N GLY A 129 6.55 7.09 -9.98
CA GLY A 129 5.52 6.23 -10.57
C GLY A 129 5.05 5.13 -9.63
N ALA A 130 5.98 4.48 -8.91
CA ALA A 130 5.68 3.44 -7.93
C ALA A 130 4.83 3.97 -6.76
N VAL A 131 5.21 5.13 -6.20
CA VAL A 131 4.51 5.76 -5.08
C VAL A 131 3.09 6.17 -5.49
N LEU A 132 2.92 6.74 -6.68
CA LEU A 132 1.60 7.10 -7.20
C LEU A 132 0.70 5.86 -7.34
N ALA A 133 1.18 4.82 -8.02
CA ALA A 133 0.41 3.58 -8.18
C ALA A 133 0.06 2.95 -6.82
N LEU A 134 1.00 2.92 -5.88
CA LEU A 134 0.75 2.37 -4.54
C LEU A 134 -0.30 3.18 -3.77
N ALA A 135 -0.27 4.51 -3.87
CA ALA A 135 -1.23 5.38 -3.21
C ALA A 135 -2.67 5.12 -3.70
N PHE A 136 -2.86 5.02 -5.02
CA PHE A 136 -4.18 4.72 -5.59
C PHE A 136 -4.63 3.28 -5.31
N HIS A 137 -3.71 2.31 -5.33
CA HIS A 137 -4.01 0.93 -4.94
C HIS A 137 -4.47 0.84 -3.48
N THR A 138 -3.83 1.60 -2.58
CA THR A 138 -4.21 1.64 -1.17
C THR A 138 -5.65 2.12 -0.99
N VAL A 139 -6.06 3.13 -1.77
CA VAL A 139 -7.45 3.61 -1.76
C VAL A 139 -8.42 2.50 -2.20
N LYS A 140 -8.13 1.80 -3.31
CA LYS A 140 -8.93 0.64 -3.76
C LYS A 140 -9.01 -0.45 -2.68
N ALA A 141 -7.86 -0.92 -2.20
CA ALA A 141 -7.74 -2.00 -1.23
C ALA A 141 -8.48 -1.69 0.09
N SER A 142 -8.50 -0.42 0.51
CA SER A 142 -9.21 0.00 1.71
C SER A 142 -10.74 0.02 1.56
N SER A 143 -11.26 0.05 0.32
CA SER A 143 -12.69 0.08 0.05
C SER A 143 -13.32 -1.32 0.03
N ARG A 144 -12.58 -2.33 -0.42
CA ARG A 144 -13.07 -3.71 -0.57
C ARG A 144 -13.65 -4.33 0.70
N PRO A 145 -13.05 -4.21 1.90
CA PRO A 145 -13.63 -4.77 3.12
C PRO A 145 -14.99 -4.14 3.46
N VAL A 146 -15.16 -2.85 3.17
CA VAL A 146 -16.41 -2.12 3.43
C VAL A 146 -17.50 -2.61 2.48
N VAL A 147 -17.19 -2.73 1.19
CA VAL A 147 -18.13 -3.25 0.18
C VAL A 147 -18.50 -4.70 0.49
N SER A 148 -17.51 -5.54 0.79
CA SER A 148 -17.72 -6.95 1.15
C SER A 148 -18.64 -7.08 2.37
N ALA A 149 -18.36 -6.33 3.45
CA ALA A 149 -19.14 -6.39 4.69
C ALA A 149 -20.57 -5.86 4.52
N THR A 150 -20.79 -4.87 3.65
CA THR A 150 -22.11 -4.24 3.44
C THR A 150 -22.98 -4.96 2.40
N THR A 151 -22.38 -5.76 1.52
CA THR A 151 -23.08 -6.42 0.39
C THR A 151 -22.96 -7.95 0.41
N ALA A 152 -22.42 -8.52 1.50
CA ALA A 152 -22.08 -9.95 1.59
C ALA A 152 -21.21 -10.43 0.39
N GLY A 153 -20.32 -9.56 -0.10
CA GLY A 153 -19.40 -9.83 -1.22
C GLY A 153 -19.98 -9.62 -2.63
N ILE A 154 -21.30 -9.48 -2.78
CA ILE A 154 -21.95 -9.32 -4.10
C ILE A 154 -21.61 -7.97 -4.76
N GLY A 155 -21.25 -6.96 -3.98
CA GLY A 155 -20.87 -5.64 -4.49
C GLY A 155 -19.47 -5.58 -5.09
N ASN A 156 -18.57 -6.52 -4.78
CA ASN A 156 -17.17 -6.45 -5.22
C ASN A 156 -17.02 -6.50 -6.75
N PRO A 157 -17.72 -7.40 -7.49
CA PRO A 157 -17.64 -7.41 -8.95
C PRO A 157 -18.18 -6.12 -9.59
N ILE A 158 -19.19 -5.47 -9.00
CA ILE A 158 -19.76 -4.21 -9.48
C ILE A 158 -18.73 -3.09 -9.33
N VAL A 159 -18.15 -2.95 -8.13
CA VAL A 159 -17.11 -1.95 -7.87
C VAL A 159 -15.90 -2.19 -8.76
N SER A 160 -15.46 -3.44 -8.89
CA SER A 160 -14.37 -3.80 -9.81
C SER A 160 -14.68 -3.43 -11.26
N THR A 161 -15.93 -3.56 -11.70
CA THR A 161 -16.32 -3.20 -13.07
C THR A 161 -16.29 -1.68 -13.27
N ILE A 162 -16.69 -0.90 -12.26
CA ILE A 162 -16.57 0.56 -12.29
C ILE A 162 -15.10 0.97 -12.36
N GLU A 163 -14.23 0.31 -11.59
CA GLU A 163 -12.78 0.52 -11.66
C GLU A 163 -12.20 0.18 -13.03
N ASP A 164 -12.67 -0.88 -13.69
CA ASP A 164 -12.27 -1.24 -15.06
C ASP A 164 -12.61 -0.11 -16.03
N ILE A 165 -13.86 0.37 -15.98
CA ILE A 165 -14.34 1.46 -16.84
C ILE A 165 -13.54 2.73 -16.57
N LEU A 166 -13.32 3.07 -15.30
CA LEU A 166 -12.50 4.22 -14.91
C LEU A 166 -11.07 4.07 -15.46
N ALA A 167 -10.43 2.91 -15.31
CA ALA A 167 -9.07 2.70 -15.80
C ALA A 167 -8.97 2.84 -17.33
N VAL A 168 -9.95 2.31 -18.08
CA VAL A 168 -10.03 2.47 -19.54
C VAL A 168 -10.21 3.95 -19.91
N VAL A 169 -11.23 4.61 -19.33
CA VAL A 169 -11.55 6.02 -19.63
C VAL A 169 -10.39 6.92 -19.29
N MET A 170 -9.78 6.76 -18.10
CA MET A 170 -8.64 7.53 -17.68
C MET A 170 -7.44 7.31 -18.59
N SER A 171 -7.13 6.06 -18.96
CA SER A 171 -5.98 5.78 -19.83
C SER A 171 -6.15 6.41 -21.22
N VAL A 172 -7.36 6.32 -21.80
CA VAL A 172 -7.67 6.96 -23.08
C VAL A 172 -7.62 8.49 -22.97
N LEU A 173 -8.23 9.07 -21.94
CA LEU A 173 -8.23 10.53 -21.72
C LEU A 173 -6.82 11.06 -21.46
N LEU A 174 -5.99 10.34 -20.72
CA LEU A 174 -4.61 10.76 -20.44
C LEU A 174 -3.75 10.77 -21.70
N ILE A 175 -4.00 9.87 -22.66
CA ILE A 175 -3.29 9.88 -23.93
C ILE A 175 -3.86 10.97 -24.86
N ALA A 176 -5.18 11.07 -24.96
CA ALA A 176 -5.84 11.96 -25.93
C ALA A 176 -5.90 13.44 -25.48
N ALA A 177 -6.08 13.68 -24.18
CA ALA A 177 -6.22 14.99 -23.57
C ALA A 177 -5.60 15.02 -22.16
N PRO A 178 -4.25 14.97 -22.04
CA PRO A 178 -3.55 14.77 -20.77
C PRO A 178 -3.97 15.73 -19.65
N ILE A 179 -4.22 17.00 -19.98
CA ILE A 179 -4.66 18.03 -19.04
C ILE A 179 -6.03 17.68 -18.45
N ILE A 180 -7.00 17.34 -19.30
CA ILE A 180 -8.35 16.96 -18.86
C ILE A 180 -8.28 15.68 -18.03
N GLY A 181 -7.50 14.70 -18.48
CA GLY A 181 -7.25 13.45 -17.76
C GLY A 181 -6.71 13.71 -16.35
N ILE A 182 -5.66 14.53 -16.20
CA ILE A 182 -5.09 14.85 -14.89
C ILE A 182 -6.07 15.61 -14.00
N ILE A 183 -6.81 16.59 -14.53
CA ILE A 183 -7.82 17.31 -13.74
C ILE A 183 -8.86 16.33 -13.19
N LEU A 184 -9.39 15.45 -14.04
CA LEU A 184 -10.38 14.45 -13.62
C LEU A 184 -9.80 13.48 -12.59
N LEU A 185 -8.55 13.04 -12.78
CA LEU A 185 -7.85 12.16 -11.85
C LEU A 185 -7.69 12.81 -10.47
N VAL A 186 -7.27 14.08 -10.43
CA VAL A 186 -7.11 14.84 -9.18
C VAL A 186 -8.44 15.03 -8.49
N VAL A 187 -9.51 15.38 -9.22
CA VAL A 187 -10.86 15.50 -8.67
C VAL A 187 -11.32 14.18 -8.06
N LEU A 188 -11.13 13.06 -8.77
CA LEU A 188 -11.46 11.73 -8.29
C LEU A 188 -10.65 11.37 -7.03
N ALA A 189 -9.34 11.62 -7.03
CA ALA A 189 -8.47 11.36 -5.89
C ALA A 189 -8.89 12.16 -4.65
N LEU A 190 -9.17 13.46 -4.80
CA LEU A 190 -9.65 14.32 -3.71
C LEU A 190 -10.99 13.84 -3.15
N LEU A 191 -11.91 13.42 -4.02
CA LEU A 191 -13.20 12.87 -3.60
C LEU A 191 -12.99 11.59 -2.79
N LEU A 192 -12.18 10.65 -3.28
CA LEU A 192 -11.89 9.39 -2.59
C LEU A 192 -11.22 9.62 -1.23
N VAL A 193 -10.24 10.51 -1.15
CA VAL A 193 -9.57 10.87 0.11
C VAL A 193 -10.56 11.50 1.10
N ARG A 194 -11.43 12.42 0.64
CA ARG A 194 -12.46 13.02 1.51
C ARG A 194 -13.43 11.97 2.07
N LEU A 195 -13.90 11.05 1.24
CA LEU A 195 -14.78 9.96 1.65
C LEU A 195 -14.10 9.05 2.68
N MET A 196 -12.82 8.72 2.45
CA MET A 196 -12.03 7.89 3.37
C MET A 196 -11.83 8.55 4.74
N ILE A 197 -11.44 9.83 4.77
CA ILE A 197 -11.30 10.61 6.01
C ILE A 197 -12.63 10.66 6.78
N GLY A 198 -13.75 10.87 6.07
CA GLY A 198 -15.09 10.87 6.66
C GLY A 198 -15.44 9.53 7.32
N LEU A 199 -15.14 8.42 6.64
CA LEU A 199 -15.39 7.07 7.16
C LEU A 199 -14.55 6.79 8.41
N VAL A 200 -13.24 7.10 8.37
CA VAL A 200 -12.33 6.92 9.51
C VAL A 200 -12.79 7.75 10.71
N ARG A 201 -13.18 9.01 10.50
CA ARG A 201 -13.72 9.87 11.56
C ARG A 201 -14.98 9.28 12.19
N LYS A 202 -15.92 8.78 11.38
CA LYS A 202 -17.17 8.16 11.85
C LYS A 202 -16.91 6.90 12.69
N ILE A 203 -15.98 6.05 12.25
CA ILE A 203 -15.62 4.83 12.99
C ILE A 203 -14.96 5.18 14.33
N ARG A 204 -14.02 6.14 14.35
CA ARG A 204 -13.34 6.58 15.58
C ARG A 204 -14.30 7.24 16.57
N GLY A 205 -15.23 8.07 16.11
CA GLY A 205 -16.25 8.70 16.96
C GLY A 205 -17.18 7.70 17.64
N ARG A 206 -17.56 6.61 16.96
CA ARG A 206 -18.37 5.52 17.54
C ARG A 206 -17.62 4.74 18.62
N ARG A 207 -16.31 4.52 18.44
CA ARG A 207 -15.47 3.85 19.45
C ARG A 207 -15.27 4.71 20.70
N ALA A 208 -15.14 6.03 20.54
CA ALA A 208 -15.04 6.96 21.67
C ALA A 208 -16.37 7.06 22.46
N ALA A 209 -17.53 7.02 21.78
CA ALA A 209 -18.83 7.03 22.43
C ALA A 209 -19.20 5.69 23.10
N GLY A 210 -18.60 4.57 22.67
CA GLY A 210 -18.80 3.24 23.26
C GLY A 210 -17.98 2.99 24.53
N VAL A 211 -17.04 3.87 24.89
CA VAL A 211 -16.36 3.86 26.19
C VAL A 211 -17.21 4.69 27.15
N VAL A 212 -18.22 4.06 27.77
CA VAL A 212 -18.89 4.64 28.94
C VAL A 212 -17.88 4.59 30.09
N PRO A 213 -17.41 5.72 30.64
CA PRO A 213 -16.71 5.70 31.92
C PRO A 213 -17.68 5.13 32.94
N GLY A 214 -17.28 4.06 33.63
CA GLY A 214 -18.11 3.36 34.60
C GLY A 214 -18.88 4.35 35.47
N THR A 215 -20.21 4.31 35.38
CA THR A 215 -21.09 4.92 36.35
C THR A 215 -20.86 4.20 37.69
N ALA A 216 -19.86 4.64 38.45
CA ALA A 216 -19.85 4.49 39.88
C ALA A 216 -20.95 5.41 40.45
N GLN A 217 -22.21 5.08 40.18
CA GLN A 217 -23.30 5.47 41.07
C GLN A 217 -23.17 4.57 42.29
N GLY A 218 -22.41 5.06 43.28
CA GLY A 218 -22.47 4.50 44.63
C GLY A 218 -23.92 4.51 45.11
N PRO A 219 -24.40 3.45 45.79
CA PRO A 219 -25.74 3.45 46.33
C PRO A 219 -25.90 4.62 47.30
N ARG A 220 -26.80 5.55 46.97
CA ARG A 220 -27.25 6.60 47.88
C ARG A 220 -27.83 5.91 49.13
N GLY A 221 -27.41 6.40 50.28
CA GLY A 221 -27.72 5.86 51.60
C GLY A 221 -29.19 5.51 51.78
N GLY A 222 -29.45 4.21 51.89
CA GLY A 222 -30.62 3.65 52.54
C GLY A 222 -30.14 2.96 53.80
N SER A 223 -30.56 3.47 54.96
CA SER A 223 -30.24 2.92 56.28
C SER A 223 -30.76 1.48 56.40
N ALA A 224 -29.92 0.51 56.04
CA ALA A 224 -30.19 -0.90 56.31
C ALA A 224 -30.03 -1.12 57.80
N ARG A 225 -31.17 -1.28 58.49
CA ARG A 225 -31.25 -1.72 59.88
C ARG A 225 -30.49 -3.04 60.02
N VAL A 226 -29.41 -3.03 60.80
CA VAL A 226 -28.71 -4.26 61.21
C VAL A 226 -29.65 -5.04 62.14
N PRO A 227 -30.02 -6.30 61.83
CA PRO A 227 -30.74 -7.13 62.79
C PRO A 227 -29.79 -7.51 63.93
N GLN A 228 -30.14 -7.15 65.16
CA GLN A 228 -29.44 -7.63 66.36
C GLN A 228 -29.70 -9.14 66.53
N PRO A 229 -28.68 -9.97 66.82
CA PRO A 229 -28.88 -11.37 67.13
C PRO A 229 -29.55 -11.51 68.52
N VAL A 230 -30.68 -12.21 68.55
CA VAL A 230 -31.34 -12.63 69.78
C VAL A 230 -30.57 -13.83 70.34
N TYR A 231 -29.85 -13.62 71.44
CA TYR A 231 -29.22 -14.72 72.18
C TYR A 231 -30.31 -15.47 72.96
N ALA A 232 -30.71 -16.64 72.46
CA ALA A 232 -31.53 -17.58 73.22
C ALA A 232 -30.63 -18.32 74.22
N SER A 233 -30.94 -18.19 75.50
CA SER A 233 -30.33 -18.92 76.61
C SER A 233 -30.70 -20.40 76.56
N GLY A 234 -29.73 -21.32 76.51
CA GLY A 234 -30.00 -22.73 76.80
C GLY A 234 -28.94 -23.74 76.33
N SER A 235 -28.21 -24.27 77.31
CA SER A 235 -27.56 -25.59 77.35
C SER A 235 -26.23 -25.82 76.59
N PRO A 236 -25.16 -26.28 77.28
CA PRO A 236 -23.87 -26.57 76.67
C PRO A 236 -23.86 -27.95 76.01
N LEU A 237 -23.60 -28.00 74.70
CA LEU A 237 -23.11 -29.21 74.03
C LEU A 237 -21.61 -29.00 73.77
N THR A 238 -20.79 -29.70 74.54
CA THR A 238 -19.34 -29.85 74.33
C THR A 238 -19.07 -30.55 73.01
N PRO A 239 -18.30 -29.96 72.07
CA PRO A 239 -17.74 -30.70 70.96
C PRO A 239 -16.42 -31.34 71.40
N THR A 240 -16.37 -32.68 71.44
CA THR A 240 -15.13 -33.44 71.56
C THR A 240 -14.35 -33.27 70.26
N TYR A 241 -13.24 -32.53 70.30
CA TYR A 241 -12.34 -32.34 69.17
C TYR A 241 -11.31 -33.49 69.13
N GLN A 242 -11.38 -34.35 68.11
CA GLN A 242 -10.30 -35.28 67.76
C GLN A 242 -9.34 -34.58 66.78
N PRO A 243 -8.06 -34.35 67.13
CA PRO A 243 -7.10 -33.79 66.20
C PRO A 243 -6.58 -34.90 65.26
N GLN A 244 -6.81 -34.74 63.95
CA GLN A 244 -6.05 -35.47 62.94
C GLN A 244 -4.64 -34.86 62.87
N ALA A 245 -3.64 -35.69 63.18
CA ALA A 245 -2.23 -35.37 63.05
C ALA A 245 -1.85 -35.28 61.57
N GLY A 246 -1.44 -34.09 61.14
CA GLY A 246 -0.86 -33.80 59.83
C GLY A 246 -0.01 -32.56 59.94
N ALA A 247 1.11 -32.67 60.65
CA ALA A 247 2.07 -31.61 60.85
C ALA A 247 3.04 -31.52 59.66
N SER A 248 3.10 -30.35 59.02
CA SER A 248 4.36 -29.69 58.67
C SER A 248 4.14 -28.17 58.57
N SER A 249 5.10 -27.45 59.12
CA SER A 249 5.00 -26.11 59.73
C SER A 249 4.80 -24.93 58.78
N PRO A 250 4.29 -23.78 59.28
CA PRO A 250 4.27 -22.50 58.57
C PRO A 250 5.58 -21.73 58.82
N GLY A 251 6.28 -21.35 57.75
CA GLY A 251 7.50 -20.55 57.84
C GLY A 251 7.78 -19.78 56.55
N GLU A 252 7.95 -18.48 56.70
CA GLU A 252 8.62 -17.53 55.79
C GLU A 252 7.90 -17.04 54.53
N TRP A 253 7.23 -15.89 54.71
CA TRP A 253 7.01 -14.90 53.67
C TRP A 253 8.35 -14.37 53.15
N SER A 254 8.79 -14.86 51.99
CA SER A 254 9.90 -14.28 51.23
C SER A 254 9.37 -13.35 50.14
N SER A 255 9.67 -12.06 50.28
CA SER A 255 9.42 -11.01 49.29
C SER A 255 10.23 -11.27 48.01
N PRO A 256 9.71 -11.01 46.79
CA PRO A 256 10.56 -10.99 45.61
C PRO A 256 11.46 -9.74 45.66
N ILE A 257 12.72 -9.98 45.99
CA ILE A 257 13.81 -9.03 45.84
C ILE A 257 13.97 -8.66 44.35
N LEU A 258 14.09 -7.35 44.10
CA LEU A 258 14.62 -6.75 42.88
C LEU A 258 15.93 -7.44 42.49
N GLN A 259 15.94 -8.25 41.43
CA GLN A 259 17.19 -8.73 40.84
C GLN A 259 17.75 -7.66 39.90
N PRO A 260 19.01 -7.25 40.06
CA PRO A 260 19.67 -6.33 39.15
C PRO A 260 20.19 -7.07 37.91
N ASN A 261 19.89 -6.49 36.75
CA ASN A 261 20.73 -6.46 35.54
C ASN A 261 21.27 -7.80 35.00
N VAL A 262 20.52 -8.41 34.08
CA VAL A 262 21.07 -9.43 33.17
C VAL A 262 21.62 -8.73 31.93
N THR A 263 22.94 -8.60 31.86
CA THR A 263 23.68 -8.26 30.64
C THR A 263 23.46 -9.33 29.56
N PRO A 264 23.19 -8.96 28.29
CA PRO A 264 23.14 -9.94 27.21
C PRO A 264 24.53 -10.53 26.94
N HIS A 265 24.65 -11.86 27.00
CA HIS A 265 25.81 -12.57 26.46
C HIS A 265 25.81 -12.43 24.93
N VAL A 266 26.80 -11.72 24.39
CA VAL A 266 27.13 -11.72 22.97
C VAL A 266 27.93 -12.99 22.66
N PRO A 267 27.49 -13.86 21.73
CA PRO A 267 28.30 -14.98 21.29
C PRO A 267 29.51 -14.47 20.49
N THR A 268 30.72 -14.70 20.99
CA THR A 268 31.96 -14.48 20.24
C THR A 268 32.11 -15.56 19.18
N GLN A 269 31.89 -15.20 17.91
CA GLN A 269 32.25 -16.03 16.76
C GLN A 269 33.79 -16.08 16.64
N PRO A 270 34.41 -17.26 16.46
CA PRO A 270 35.83 -17.37 16.16
C PRO A 270 36.15 -16.79 14.77
N TYR A 271 37.15 -15.92 14.69
CA TYR A 271 37.74 -15.49 13.42
C TYR A 271 38.40 -16.68 12.69
N PRO A 272 38.21 -16.86 11.38
CA PRO A 272 39.06 -17.75 10.60
C PRO A 272 40.49 -17.17 10.48
N PRO A 273 41.52 -18.03 10.39
CA PRO A 273 42.91 -17.58 10.30
C PRO A 273 43.17 -16.81 9.00
N ALA A 274 43.97 -15.75 9.10
CA ALA A 274 44.46 -14.95 7.98
C ALA A 274 45.39 -15.80 7.08
N GLY A 275 44.81 -16.41 6.04
CA GLY A 275 45.54 -17.02 4.94
C GLY A 275 45.74 -16.01 3.82
N GLY A 276 47.00 -15.67 3.55
CA GLY A 276 47.39 -14.75 2.49
C GLY A 276 47.13 -15.32 1.10
N TYR A 277 46.54 -14.49 0.25
CA TYR A 277 46.67 -14.60 -1.20
C TYR A 277 47.17 -13.25 -1.71
N ALA A 278 48.47 -13.18 -1.95
CA ALA A 278 49.08 -12.20 -2.83
C ALA A 278 48.55 -12.50 -4.25
N GLY A 279 47.64 -11.65 -4.74
CA GLY A 279 47.29 -11.58 -6.14
C GLY A 279 48.05 -10.42 -6.76
N ASP A 280 48.93 -10.72 -7.71
CA ASP A 280 49.66 -9.73 -8.49
C ASP A 280 48.71 -8.77 -9.23
N PRO A 281 49.06 -7.48 -9.38
CA PRO A 281 48.27 -6.55 -10.19
C PRO A 281 48.36 -6.93 -11.69
N PRO A 282 47.27 -6.77 -12.46
CA PRO A 282 47.30 -7.02 -13.90
C PRO A 282 48.21 -6.02 -14.60
N THR A 283 49.21 -6.53 -15.32
CA THR A 283 50.05 -5.78 -16.25
C THR A 283 49.22 -5.33 -17.45
N MET A 284 49.16 -4.01 -17.66
CA MET A 284 48.61 -3.40 -18.87
C MET A 284 49.57 -3.60 -20.05
N PRO A 285 49.16 -4.17 -21.20
CA PRO A 285 49.97 -4.15 -22.41
C PRO A 285 49.88 -2.78 -23.09
N GLY A 286 50.99 -2.03 -22.99
CA GLY A 286 51.61 -1.29 -24.10
C GLY A 286 50.74 -0.35 -24.95
N GLN A 287 50.87 0.95 -24.68
CA GLN A 287 50.94 1.93 -25.75
C GLN A 287 52.27 1.77 -26.50
N MET A 288 52.21 1.59 -27.81
CA MET A 288 53.27 1.97 -28.74
C MET A 288 52.62 2.48 -30.03
N HIS A 289 52.94 3.75 -30.33
CA HIS A 289 53.05 4.45 -31.62
C HIS A 289 51.95 4.31 -32.68
#